data_AF-A0A8B6XNF0-F1
#
_entry.id   AF-A0A8B6XNF0-F1
#
_cell.length_a   1.000
_cell.length_b   1.000
_cell.length_c   1.000
_cell.angle_alpha   90.00
_cell.angle_beta   90.00
_cell.angle_gamma   90.00
#
_symmetry.space_group_name_H-M   'P 1'
#
loop_
_entity.id
_entity.type
_entity.pdbx_description
1 polymer ?
#
loop_
_entity_poly.entity_id
_entity_poly.type
_entity_poly.pdbx_seq_one_letter_code
_entity_poly.pdbx_strand_id
1 'polypeptide(L)'
;MSLFTVHIFLTLFALSAGGGKQRETPGLYQGDIQLTPEQWESLQSNNSPFGSIKNRRWPNAKIPYTFESSIGENGRQAIKEAIDDYHRFTCLRFTPWNGEKNYISFFYGQGCNSPVGMWDKNRISLGEGCLTKGTALHEIGHSLGLEHEQCRPDRDRYVNIHYENIEEDWVFAFNISKNVDSLGTEYDLYSMMHYSSNSFTKVWNKKTITTKDPSKQKLLDNFGRIFGLSGTDVKQINKMYSCGEKIPSTLKPTTCTKDNDWSCQFWTNQGYCLSGDLFQRARMHEMCCKSCKDKCGKCGL
;
A
#
# COMPACT_ATOMS: atom_id res chain seq x y z
N MET A 1 -66.25 10.97 10.12
CA MET A 1 -64.99 11.74 10.14
C MET A 1 -63.88 10.76 10.49
N SER A 2 -63.14 10.27 9.49
CA SER A 2 -62.05 9.32 9.68
C SER A 2 -60.72 10.09 9.72
N LEU A 3 -59.99 9.99 10.81
CA LEU A 3 -58.68 10.62 11.00
C LEU A 3 -57.60 9.69 10.42
N PHE A 4 -56.93 10.13 9.35
CA PHE A 4 -55.73 9.49 8.81
C PHE A 4 -54.52 9.94 9.63
N THR A 5 -53.91 9.02 10.36
CA THR A 5 -52.61 9.24 11.01
C THR A 5 -51.50 8.94 10.00
N VAL A 6 -50.83 9.98 9.51
CA VAL A 6 -49.66 9.84 8.63
C VAL A 6 -48.45 9.46 9.50
N HIS A 7 -47.92 8.25 9.35
CA HIS A 7 -46.65 7.86 9.94
C HIS A 7 -45.52 8.26 8.99
N ILE A 8 -44.84 9.37 9.33
CA ILE A 8 -43.58 9.77 8.69
C ILE A 8 -42.50 8.83 9.20
N PHE A 9 -42.12 7.84 8.38
CA PHE A 9 -40.90 7.08 8.59
C PHE A 9 -39.71 7.97 8.27
N LEU A 10 -39.11 8.56 9.31
CA LEU A 10 -37.76 9.12 9.22
C LEU A 10 -36.78 7.94 9.14
N THR A 11 -36.43 7.53 7.92
CA THR A 11 -35.26 6.71 7.66
C THR A 11 -34.03 7.53 7.99
N LEU A 12 -33.46 7.30 9.18
CA LEU A 12 -32.10 7.71 9.51
C LEU A 12 -31.14 7.02 8.53
N PHE A 13 -30.71 7.75 7.50
CA PHE A 13 -29.49 7.41 6.79
C PHE A 13 -28.33 7.57 7.77
N ALA A 14 -27.86 6.44 8.30
CA ALA A 14 -26.56 6.38 8.95
C ALA A 14 -25.50 6.66 7.89
N LEU A 15 -25.03 7.91 7.84
CA LEU A 15 -23.80 8.27 7.13
C LEU A 15 -22.65 7.57 7.86
N SER A 16 -22.24 6.41 7.35
CA SER A 16 -21.00 5.75 7.75
C SER A 16 -19.84 6.59 7.23
N ALA A 17 -19.39 7.55 8.04
CA ALA A 17 -18.09 8.19 7.88
C ALA A 17 -17.01 7.14 8.16
N GLY A 18 -16.60 6.38 7.14
CA GLY A 18 -15.65 5.29 7.27
C GLY A 18 -14.88 5.06 5.97
N GLY A 19 -14.11 6.06 5.50
CA GLY A 19 -13.29 5.98 4.28
C GLY A 19 -12.18 4.92 4.28
N GLY A 20 -12.08 4.08 5.33
CA GLY A 20 -11.22 2.89 5.37
C GLY A 20 -11.91 1.65 4.80
N LYS A 21 -13.21 1.45 5.09
CA LYS A 21 -13.93 0.20 4.77
C LYS A 21 -14.22 -0.03 3.29
N GLN A 22 -14.12 1.00 2.44
CA GLN A 22 -14.35 0.85 0.99
C GLN A 22 -13.15 0.24 0.25
N ARG A 23 -11.95 0.27 0.84
CA ARG A 23 -10.71 -0.24 0.22
C ARG A 23 -10.45 -1.71 0.57
N GLU A 24 -10.77 -2.10 1.80
CA GLU A 24 -10.65 -3.48 2.29
C GLU A 24 -11.82 -4.34 1.78
N THR A 25 -11.55 -5.59 1.39
CA THR A 25 -12.53 -6.49 0.79
C THR A 25 -12.85 -7.65 1.74
N PRO A 26 -14.07 -7.77 2.27
CA PRO A 26 -14.46 -8.90 3.10
C PRO A 26 -14.21 -10.24 2.41
N GLY A 27 -13.63 -11.19 3.16
CA GLY A 27 -13.32 -12.54 2.65
C GLY A 27 -11.97 -12.65 1.93
N LEU A 28 -11.20 -11.57 1.78
CA LEU A 28 -9.81 -11.63 1.33
C LEU A 28 -8.85 -11.75 2.52
N TYR A 29 -7.73 -12.42 2.28
CA TYR A 29 -6.70 -12.57 3.30
C TYR A 29 -6.08 -11.20 3.59
N GLN A 30 -5.95 -10.86 4.87
CA GLN A 30 -5.46 -9.53 5.29
C GLN A 30 -6.19 -8.37 4.57
N GLY A 31 -7.45 -8.54 4.18
CA GLY A 31 -8.28 -7.49 3.58
C GLY A 31 -8.11 -7.25 2.08
N ASP A 32 -6.95 -7.50 1.49
CA ASP A 32 -6.65 -7.17 0.09
C ASP A 32 -5.81 -8.23 -0.66
N ILE A 33 -5.44 -9.33 0.00
CA ILE A 33 -4.70 -10.43 -0.65
C ILE A 33 -5.65 -11.48 -1.20
N GLN A 34 -5.62 -11.66 -2.52
CA GLN A 34 -6.32 -12.74 -3.21
C GLN A 34 -5.54 -14.06 -3.05
N LEU A 35 -6.14 -15.05 -2.41
CA LEU A 35 -5.58 -16.39 -2.27
C LEU A 35 -6.35 -17.41 -3.12
N THR A 36 -5.63 -18.35 -3.71
CA THR A 36 -6.23 -19.55 -4.32
C THR A 36 -6.78 -20.48 -3.22
N PRO A 37 -7.70 -21.41 -3.56
CA PRO A 37 -8.19 -22.40 -2.60
C PRO A 37 -7.05 -23.19 -1.92
N GLU A 38 -6.02 -23.58 -2.68
CA GLU A 38 -4.87 -24.32 -2.14
C GLU A 38 -4.04 -23.45 -1.18
N GLN A 39 -3.95 -22.15 -1.44
CA GLN A 39 -3.29 -21.21 -0.53
C GLN A 39 -4.08 -21.05 0.77
N TRP A 40 -5.42 -21.00 0.70
CA TRP A 40 -6.28 -21.00 1.89
C TRP A 40 -6.10 -22.26 2.74
N GLU A 41 -5.98 -23.43 2.12
CA GLU A 41 -5.68 -24.69 2.83
C GLU A 41 -4.27 -24.67 3.44
N SER A 42 -3.29 -24.12 2.73
CA SER A 42 -1.90 -24.01 3.23
C SER A 42 -1.77 -23.11 4.46
N LEU A 43 -2.62 -22.07 4.57
CA LEU A 43 -2.68 -21.20 5.75
C LEU A 43 -3.09 -21.98 7.01
N GLN A 44 -4.03 -22.92 6.87
CA GLN A 44 -4.54 -23.72 7.98
C GLN A 44 -3.51 -24.74 8.50
N SER A 45 -2.56 -25.15 7.65
CA SER A 45 -1.53 -26.15 7.98
C SER A 45 -0.23 -25.57 8.55
N ASN A 46 -0.23 -24.31 9.03
CA ASN A 46 0.94 -23.57 9.55
C ASN A 46 2.11 -23.39 8.56
N ASN A 47 1.96 -23.81 7.30
CA ASN A 47 3.00 -23.81 6.27
C ASN A 47 2.80 -22.67 5.27
N SER A 48 2.48 -21.49 5.76
CA SER A 48 2.17 -20.35 4.91
C SER A 48 3.43 -19.56 4.54
N PRO A 49 3.88 -19.56 3.27
CA PRO A 49 5.14 -18.95 2.81
C PRO A 49 4.99 -17.46 2.61
N PHE A 50 4.56 -16.73 3.64
CA PHE A 50 4.06 -15.39 3.43
C PHE A 50 4.93 -14.32 4.10
N GLY A 51 5.45 -13.45 3.22
CA GLY A 51 6.21 -12.19 3.25
C GLY A 51 7.44 -12.24 2.37
N SER A 52 7.49 -11.40 1.34
CA SER A 52 8.51 -11.46 0.27
C SER A 52 8.72 -12.90 -0.21
N ILE A 53 7.87 -13.33 -1.15
CA ILE A 53 7.87 -14.71 -1.63
C ILE A 53 9.27 -15.16 -2.09
N LYS A 54 9.63 -16.40 -1.75
CA LYS A 54 10.88 -17.03 -2.20
C LYS A 54 10.78 -17.58 -3.62
N ASN A 55 9.58 -17.98 -4.04
CA ASN A 55 9.26 -18.53 -5.36
C ASN A 55 8.20 -17.64 -6.06
N ARG A 56 7.79 -17.95 -7.30
CA ARG A 56 6.75 -17.20 -8.04
C ARG A 56 7.09 -15.70 -8.28
N ARG A 57 8.36 -15.34 -8.34
CA ARG A 57 8.77 -13.99 -8.80
C ARG A 57 8.62 -13.87 -10.31
N TRP A 58 8.38 -12.66 -10.79
CA TRP A 58 8.34 -12.36 -12.22
C TRP A 58 9.71 -12.59 -12.88
N PRO A 59 9.82 -13.44 -13.91
CA PRO A 59 11.10 -13.80 -14.50
C PRO A 59 11.74 -12.59 -15.19
N ASN A 60 13.07 -12.52 -15.11
CA ASN A 60 13.88 -11.47 -15.76
C ASN A 60 13.48 -10.03 -15.38
N ALA A 61 12.81 -9.83 -14.24
CA ALA A 61 12.27 -8.54 -13.82
C ALA A 61 11.35 -7.89 -14.87
N LYS A 62 10.70 -8.70 -15.73
CA LYS A 62 9.76 -8.23 -16.76
C LYS A 62 8.34 -8.58 -16.35
N ILE A 63 7.45 -7.58 -16.38
CA ILE A 63 6.06 -7.71 -15.94
C ILE A 63 5.14 -7.23 -17.07
N PRO A 64 4.63 -8.15 -17.90
CA PRO A 64 3.61 -7.81 -18.88
C PRO A 64 2.34 -7.34 -18.18
N TYR A 65 1.72 -6.26 -18.65
CA TYR A 65 0.46 -5.76 -18.09
C TYR A 65 -0.51 -5.22 -19.13
N THR A 66 -1.79 -5.23 -18.78
CA THR A 66 -2.87 -4.66 -19.58
C THR A 66 -3.91 -3.99 -18.68
N PHE A 67 -4.77 -3.19 -19.30
CA PHE A 67 -5.92 -2.55 -18.65
C PHE A 67 -7.20 -3.09 -19.26
N GLU A 68 -8.09 -3.64 -18.43
CA GLU A 68 -9.46 -3.95 -18.85
C GLU A 68 -10.22 -2.65 -19.18
N SER A 69 -11.27 -2.74 -19.98
CA SER A 69 -12.06 -1.57 -20.43
C SER A 69 -12.70 -0.77 -19.28
N SER A 70 -12.88 -1.41 -18.12
CA SER A 70 -13.45 -0.81 -16.93
C SER A 70 -12.55 0.22 -16.23
N ILE A 71 -11.25 0.24 -16.52
CA ILE A 71 -10.34 1.28 -16.02
C ILE A 71 -10.38 2.48 -16.97
N GLY A 72 -10.96 3.59 -16.50
CA GLY A 72 -10.96 4.88 -17.20
C GLY A 72 -9.60 5.59 -17.16
N GLU A 73 -9.46 6.67 -17.92
CA GLU A 73 -8.16 7.32 -18.18
C GLU A 73 -7.45 7.81 -16.90
N ASN A 74 -8.19 8.40 -15.96
CA ASN A 74 -7.63 8.83 -14.67
C ASN A 74 -7.01 7.65 -13.89
N GLY A 75 -7.66 6.48 -13.92
CA GLY A 75 -7.14 5.26 -13.32
C GLY A 75 -5.88 4.77 -14.04
N ARG A 76 -5.89 4.77 -15.38
CA ARG A 76 -4.71 4.40 -16.19
C ARG A 76 -3.52 5.31 -15.87
N GLN A 77 -3.76 6.60 -15.73
CA GLN A 77 -2.74 7.59 -15.39
C GLN A 77 -2.13 7.30 -14.01
N ALA A 78 -2.95 7.08 -12.99
CA ALA A 78 -2.47 6.73 -11.64
C ALA A 78 -1.64 5.44 -11.62
N ILE A 79 -2.05 4.42 -12.39
CA ILE A 79 -1.32 3.15 -12.51
C ILE A 79 0.02 3.34 -13.25
N LYS A 80 0.04 4.14 -14.34
CA LYS A 80 1.28 4.47 -15.06
C LYS A 80 2.27 5.21 -14.15
N GLU A 81 1.80 6.16 -13.35
CA GLU A 81 2.65 6.88 -12.39
C GLU A 81 3.21 5.97 -11.28
N ALA A 82 2.46 4.93 -10.87
CA ALA A 82 2.96 3.91 -9.97
C ALA A 82 4.05 3.04 -10.65
N ILE A 83 3.81 2.63 -11.90
CA ILE A 83 4.77 1.88 -12.72
C ILE A 83 6.08 2.66 -12.93
N ASP A 84 6.00 3.98 -13.15
CA ASP A 84 7.17 4.84 -13.33
C ASP A 84 8.10 4.83 -12.11
N ASP A 85 7.55 4.76 -10.89
CA ASP A 85 8.34 4.64 -9.67
C ASP A 85 9.12 3.31 -9.65
N TYR A 86 8.48 2.20 -10.02
CA TYR A 86 9.19 0.91 -10.15
C TYR A 86 10.29 0.98 -11.22
N HIS A 87 10.04 1.59 -12.38
CA HIS A 87 11.05 1.71 -13.45
C HIS A 87 12.27 2.51 -13.00
N ARG A 88 12.03 3.57 -12.23
CA ARG A 88 13.05 4.51 -11.77
C ARG A 88 13.93 3.95 -10.66
N PHE A 89 13.31 3.31 -9.68
CA PHE A 89 14.00 2.91 -8.45
C PHE A 89 14.47 1.46 -8.45
N THR A 90 14.03 0.68 -9.43
CA THR A 90 14.35 -0.75 -9.51
C THR A 90 14.77 -1.17 -10.92
N CYS A 91 15.14 -2.44 -11.07
CA CYS A 91 15.34 -3.06 -12.38
C CYS A 91 14.04 -3.58 -13.02
N LEU A 92 12.90 -3.50 -12.34
CA LEU A 92 11.63 -4.00 -12.85
C LEU A 92 11.18 -3.22 -14.08
N ARG A 93 10.72 -3.92 -15.11
CA ARG A 93 10.24 -3.35 -16.37
C ARG A 93 8.87 -3.88 -16.68
N PHE A 94 7.90 -2.97 -16.61
CA PHE A 94 6.52 -3.23 -17.01
C PHE A 94 6.39 -2.99 -18.51
N THR A 95 5.83 -3.95 -19.24
CA THR A 95 5.67 -3.90 -20.69
C THR A 95 4.21 -4.13 -21.06
N PRO A 96 3.69 -3.51 -22.15
CA PRO A 96 2.37 -3.86 -22.64
C PRO A 96 2.28 -5.36 -22.90
N TRP A 97 1.21 -5.98 -22.43
CA TRP A 97 0.93 -7.39 -22.68
C TRP A 97 0.75 -7.65 -24.17
N ASN A 98 1.43 -8.66 -24.69
CA ASN A 98 1.48 -9.07 -26.08
C ASN A 98 1.27 -10.59 -26.24
N GLY A 99 0.39 -11.17 -25.40
CA GLY A 99 0.05 -12.59 -25.45
C GLY A 99 0.88 -13.49 -24.53
N GLU A 100 1.68 -12.92 -23.62
CA GLU A 100 2.38 -13.70 -22.60
C GLU A 100 1.39 -14.46 -21.71
N LYS A 101 1.77 -15.69 -21.32
CA LYS A 101 0.96 -16.52 -20.43
C LYS A 101 0.70 -15.85 -19.08
N ASN A 102 1.74 -15.25 -18.50
CA ASN A 102 1.73 -14.62 -17.18
C ASN A 102 1.71 -13.10 -17.35
N TYR A 103 0.69 -12.43 -16.83
CA TYR A 103 0.57 -10.96 -16.93
C TYR A 103 -0.35 -10.38 -15.85
N ILE A 104 -0.23 -9.07 -15.64
CA ILE A 104 -1.13 -8.28 -14.78
C ILE A 104 -2.28 -7.71 -15.61
N SER A 105 -3.49 -7.80 -15.11
CA SER A 105 -4.70 -7.24 -15.72
C SER A 105 -5.41 -6.35 -14.71
N PHE A 106 -5.29 -5.03 -14.89
CA PHE A 106 -5.96 -4.05 -14.03
C PHE A 106 -7.43 -3.91 -14.43
N PHE A 107 -8.34 -3.94 -13.47
CA PHE A 107 -9.78 -3.76 -13.71
C PHE A 107 -10.46 -3.02 -12.57
N TYR A 108 -11.55 -2.30 -12.88
CA TYR A 108 -12.38 -1.68 -11.86
C TYR A 108 -13.31 -2.73 -11.25
N GLY A 109 -13.04 -3.12 -10.00
CA GLY A 109 -13.75 -4.18 -9.29
C GLY A 109 -14.24 -3.73 -7.91
N GLN A 110 -14.47 -4.70 -7.02
CA GLN A 110 -14.79 -4.44 -5.62
C GLN A 110 -13.50 -4.34 -4.81
N GLY A 111 -13.38 -3.28 -4.00
CA GLY A 111 -12.21 -2.99 -3.18
C GLY A 111 -10.90 -2.83 -3.96
N CYS A 112 -9.81 -2.72 -3.21
CA CYS A 112 -8.43 -2.74 -3.72
C CYS A 112 -7.84 -4.10 -3.33
N ASN A 113 -7.37 -4.88 -4.30
CA ASN A 113 -6.80 -6.20 -4.00
C ASN A 113 -5.99 -6.78 -5.15
N SER A 114 -5.10 -7.70 -4.78
CA SER A 114 -4.12 -8.31 -5.67
C SER A 114 -3.71 -9.70 -5.18
N PRO A 115 -3.40 -10.66 -6.07
CA PRO A 115 -2.70 -11.87 -5.66
C PRO A 115 -1.24 -11.58 -5.32
N VAL A 116 -0.65 -12.40 -4.44
CA VAL A 116 0.77 -12.28 -4.10
C VAL A 116 1.62 -13.09 -5.08
N GLY A 117 2.59 -12.43 -5.72
CA GLY A 117 3.49 -13.05 -6.71
C GLY A 117 2.88 -13.30 -8.09
N MET A 118 3.62 -13.97 -8.97
CA MET A 118 3.24 -14.23 -10.36
C MET A 118 2.35 -15.48 -10.52
N TRP A 119 1.19 -15.28 -11.14
CA TRP A 119 0.26 -16.32 -11.59
C TRP A 119 -0.01 -16.19 -13.09
N ASP A 120 -0.92 -17.01 -13.63
CA ASP A 120 -1.28 -16.98 -15.06
C ASP A 120 -1.91 -15.62 -15.41
N LYS A 121 -3.03 -15.24 -14.79
CA LYS A 121 -3.59 -13.89 -14.91
C LYS A 121 -3.72 -13.26 -13.53
N ASN A 122 -2.82 -12.33 -13.20
CA ASN A 122 -2.94 -11.54 -11.99
C ASN A 122 -3.98 -10.43 -12.21
N ARG A 123 -5.22 -10.65 -11.77
CA ARG A 123 -6.25 -9.60 -11.85
C ARG A 123 -6.14 -8.69 -10.64
N ILE A 124 -5.74 -7.45 -10.85
CA ILE A 124 -5.66 -6.44 -9.79
C ILE A 124 -6.94 -5.61 -9.82
N SER A 125 -7.70 -5.64 -8.73
CA SER A 125 -8.92 -4.85 -8.55
C SER A 125 -8.56 -3.48 -8.03
N LEU A 126 -9.03 -2.44 -8.72
CA LEU A 126 -8.95 -1.05 -8.26
C LEU A 126 -10.35 -0.43 -8.33
N GLY A 127 -11.15 -0.68 -7.29
CA GLY A 127 -12.52 -0.17 -7.17
C GLY A 127 -12.62 1.28 -6.71
N GLU A 128 -13.76 1.61 -6.11
CA GLU A 128 -14.04 2.95 -5.57
C GLU A 128 -13.00 3.33 -4.50
N GLY A 129 -12.43 4.52 -4.63
CA GLY A 129 -11.37 5.00 -3.71
C GLY A 129 -9.98 4.37 -3.93
N CYS A 130 -9.82 3.43 -4.87
CA CYS A 130 -8.56 2.74 -5.14
C CYS A 130 -7.76 3.32 -6.32
N LEU A 131 -8.37 4.17 -7.15
CA LEU A 131 -7.73 4.75 -8.36
C LEU A 131 -6.74 5.88 -8.02
N THR A 132 -5.81 5.59 -7.12
CA THR A 132 -4.73 6.48 -6.71
C THR A 132 -3.38 5.83 -6.99
N LYS A 133 -2.34 6.63 -7.21
CA LYS A 133 -0.97 6.14 -7.40
C LYS A 133 -0.53 5.27 -6.22
N GLY A 134 -0.79 5.71 -4.99
CA GLY A 134 -0.40 5.01 -3.77
C GLY A 134 -1.01 3.62 -3.65
N THR A 135 -2.31 3.48 -3.91
CA THR A 135 -2.97 2.18 -3.93
C THR A 135 -2.45 1.31 -5.07
N ALA A 136 -2.27 1.85 -6.28
CA ALA A 136 -1.71 1.10 -7.38
C ALA A 136 -0.28 0.59 -7.07
N LEU A 137 0.56 1.38 -6.38
CA LEU A 137 1.87 0.94 -5.91
C LEU A 137 1.75 -0.28 -4.99
N HIS A 138 0.87 -0.22 -3.99
CA HIS A 138 0.62 -1.28 -3.03
C HIS A 138 0.17 -2.59 -3.69
N GLU A 139 -0.87 -2.52 -4.53
CA GLU A 139 -1.41 -3.72 -5.19
C GLU A 139 -0.43 -4.33 -6.18
N ILE A 140 0.36 -3.51 -6.86
CA ILE A 140 1.48 -4.00 -7.68
C ILE A 140 2.54 -4.65 -6.76
N GLY A 141 2.80 -4.09 -5.59
CA GLY A 141 3.71 -4.64 -4.58
C GLY A 141 3.34 -6.08 -4.20
N HIS A 142 2.06 -6.33 -3.90
CA HIS A 142 1.54 -7.69 -3.73
C HIS A 142 1.84 -8.57 -4.93
N SER A 143 1.51 -8.11 -6.14
CA SER A 143 1.74 -8.87 -7.36
C SER A 143 3.23 -9.17 -7.62
N LEU A 144 4.16 -8.36 -7.09
CA LEU A 144 5.61 -8.61 -7.13
C LEU A 144 6.08 -9.60 -6.07
N GLY A 145 5.22 -9.86 -5.07
CA GLY A 145 5.45 -10.83 -4.01
C GLY A 145 5.70 -10.22 -2.64
N LEU A 146 5.45 -8.92 -2.47
CA LEU A 146 5.49 -8.28 -1.16
C LEU A 146 4.21 -8.57 -0.36
N GLU A 147 4.33 -8.53 0.94
CA GLU A 147 3.20 -8.59 1.85
C GLU A 147 3.28 -7.49 2.86
N HIS A 148 2.29 -7.45 3.73
CA HIS A 148 2.21 -6.45 4.74
C HIS A 148 3.38 -6.47 5.72
N GLU A 149 3.93 -5.28 5.95
CA GLU A 149 5.08 -5.08 6.82
C GLU A 149 4.72 -5.39 8.29
N GLN A 150 3.49 -5.09 8.72
CA GLN A 150 3.02 -5.42 10.08
C GLN A 150 2.77 -6.91 10.31
N CYS A 151 3.02 -7.79 9.35
CA CYS A 151 2.91 -9.23 9.52
C CYS A 151 4.29 -9.90 9.68
N ARG A 152 5.39 -9.13 9.64
CA ARG A 152 6.74 -9.67 9.82
C ARG A 152 6.95 -10.38 11.16
N PRO A 153 7.76 -11.46 11.20
CA PRO A 153 8.14 -12.15 12.42
C PRO A 153 8.79 -11.27 13.50
N ASP A 154 9.48 -10.21 13.10
CA ASP A 154 10.19 -9.30 14.00
C ASP A 154 9.38 -8.06 14.40
N ARG A 155 8.12 -7.91 13.94
CA ARG A 155 7.32 -6.70 14.13
C ARG A 155 7.17 -6.25 15.58
N ASP A 156 7.08 -7.20 16.52
CA ASP A 156 6.75 -6.92 17.92
C ASP A 156 7.91 -6.20 18.64
N ARG A 157 9.08 -6.10 17.99
CA ARG A 157 10.20 -5.23 18.39
C ARG A 157 9.97 -3.75 18.05
N TYR A 158 9.05 -3.45 17.13
CA TYR A 158 8.85 -2.12 16.54
C TYR A 158 7.43 -1.58 16.77
N VAL A 159 6.43 -2.44 16.88
CA VAL A 159 5.03 -2.06 17.10
C VAL A 159 4.38 -2.89 18.21
N ASN A 160 3.27 -2.38 18.74
CA ASN A 160 2.31 -3.10 19.58
C ASN A 160 1.01 -3.26 18.79
N ILE A 161 0.43 -4.45 18.84
CA ILE A 161 -0.92 -4.72 18.30
C ILE A 161 -1.92 -4.74 19.45
N HIS A 162 -2.94 -3.89 19.37
CA HIS A 162 -4.01 -3.77 20.36
C HIS A 162 -5.21 -4.61 19.91
N TYR A 163 -5.12 -5.92 20.10
CA TYR A 163 -6.13 -6.88 19.67
C TYR A 163 -7.53 -6.57 20.19
N GLU A 164 -7.63 -6.00 21.38
CA GLU A 164 -8.88 -5.55 21.99
C GLU A 164 -9.59 -4.45 21.19
N ASN A 165 -8.86 -3.68 20.37
CA ASN A 165 -9.42 -2.62 19.52
C ASN A 165 -9.79 -3.10 18.11
N ILE A 166 -9.44 -4.33 17.73
CA ILE A 166 -9.68 -4.86 16.38
C ILE A 166 -11.10 -5.42 16.27
N GLU A 167 -11.73 -5.23 15.12
CA GLU A 167 -12.96 -5.96 14.72
C GLU A 167 -12.71 -7.47 14.77
N GLU A 168 -13.63 -8.22 15.37
CA GLU A 168 -13.43 -9.64 15.68
C GLU A 168 -13.10 -10.48 14.42
N ASP A 169 -13.84 -10.21 13.34
CA ASP A 169 -13.64 -10.85 12.04
C ASP A 169 -12.27 -10.53 11.41
N TRP A 170 -11.55 -9.52 11.88
CA TRP A 170 -10.29 -9.04 11.29
C TRP A 170 -9.05 -9.34 12.13
N VAL A 171 -9.18 -10.00 13.28
CA VAL A 171 -8.03 -10.36 14.14
C VAL A 171 -6.96 -11.13 13.37
N PHE A 172 -7.37 -12.01 12.45
CA PHE A 172 -6.44 -12.81 11.64
C PHE A 172 -5.56 -11.97 10.70
N ALA A 173 -6.00 -10.76 10.31
CA ALA A 173 -5.24 -9.86 9.45
C ALA A 173 -3.95 -9.35 10.13
N PHE A 174 -3.87 -9.49 11.45
CA PHE A 174 -2.73 -9.11 12.27
C PHE A 174 -1.95 -10.33 12.75
N ASN A 175 -2.11 -11.50 12.14
CA ASN A 175 -1.26 -12.64 12.46
C ASN A 175 0.15 -12.44 11.89
N ILE A 176 1.16 -12.91 12.64
CA ILE A 176 2.53 -12.97 12.15
C ILE A 176 2.60 -14.04 11.06
N SER A 177 3.11 -13.66 9.90
CA SER A 177 3.42 -14.60 8.83
C SER A 177 4.77 -15.25 9.14
N LYS A 178 4.81 -16.56 9.42
CA LYS A 178 5.99 -17.23 9.99
C LYS A 178 7.12 -17.48 8.99
N ASN A 179 6.83 -17.43 7.69
CA ASN A 179 7.78 -17.78 6.63
C ASN A 179 8.13 -16.59 5.72
N VAL A 180 7.92 -15.35 6.21
CA VAL A 180 8.40 -14.13 5.55
C VAL A 180 9.92 -14.20 5.43
N ASP A 181 10.47 -13.80 4.27
CA ASP A 181 11.88 -13.48 4.13
C ASP A 181 12.07 -11.97 3.97
N SER A 182 12.52 -11.29 5.02
CA SER A 182 12.85 -9.87 4.96
C SER A 182 14.08 -9.59 4.08
N LEU A 183 14.81 -10.62 3.63
CA LEU A 183 16.08 -10.49 2.90
C LEU A 183 17.09 -9.61 3.66
N GLY A 184 16.99 -9.56 4.99
CA GLY A 184 17.80 -8.73 5.87
C GLY A 184 17.56 -7.22 5.70
N THR A 185 16.36 -6.79 5.30
CA THR A 185 15.95 -5.39 5.43
C THR A 185 15.44 -5.10 6.85
N GLU A 186 15.61 -3.85 7.28
CA GLU A 186 15.05 -3.38 8.55
C GLU A 186 13.53 -3.33 8.49
N TYR A 187 12.87 -3.27 9.65
CA TYR A 187 11.43 -3.07 9.72
C TYR A 187 11.08 -1.63 9.35
N ASP A 188 10.16 -1.46 8.40
CA ASP A 188 9.87 -0.15 7.83
C ASP A 188 8.47 0.37 8.16
N LEU A 189 8.40 1.25 9.15
CA LEU A 189 7.17 1.96 9.52
C LEU A 189 6.62 2.86 8.40
N TYR A 190 7.40 3.15 7.36
CA TYR A 190 6.99 3.93 6.19
C TYR A 190 6.64 3.09 4.98
N SER A 191 6.78 1.76 5.05
CA SER A 191 6.56 0.90 3.91
C SER A 191 5.17 1.14 3.35
N MET A 192 5.07 1.19 2.02
CA MET A 192 3.77 1.21 1.35
C MET A 192 2.92 -0.01 1.71
N MET A 193 3.53 -1.09 2.22
CA MET A 193 2.87 -2.31 2.66
C MET A 193 2.52 -2.30 4.16
N HIS A 194 2.72 -1.20 4.89
CA HIS A 194 2.39 -1.15 6.31
C HIS A 194 0.95 -0.65 6.52
N TYR A 195 0.18 -1.33 7.36
CA TYR A 195 -1.14 -0.84 7.80
C TYR A 195 -1.06 0.49 8.53
N SER A 196 -2.15 1.26 8.44
CA SER A 196 -2.33 2.47 9.24
C SER A 196 -2.58 2.12 10.71
N SER A 197 -2.36 3.08 11.61
CA SER A 197 -2.48 2.89 13.06
C SER A 197 -3.86 2.45 13.55
N ASN A 198 -4.91 2.65 12.75
CA ASN A 198 -6.30 2.36 13.07
C ASN A 198 -6.98 1.40 12.07
N SER A 199 -6.20 0.70 11.24
CA SER A 199 -6.72 -0.34 10.35
C SER A 199 -7.57 -1.35 11.14
N PHE A 200 -8.75 -1.69 10.62
CA PHE A 200 -9.71 -2.62 11.23
C PHE A 200 -10.14 -2.31 12.69
N THR A 201 -10.08 -1.04 13.12
CA THR A 201 -10.55 -0.68 14.47
C THR A 201 -12.06 -0.83 14.60
N LYS A 202 -12.53 -1.50 15.66
CA LYS A 202 -13.96 -1.55 16.00
C LYS A 202 -14.44 -0.34 16.80
N VAL A 203 -13.52 0.52 17.27
CA VAL A 203 -13.83 1.72 18.04
C VAL A 203 -13.28 2.95 17.34
N TRP A 204 -14.14 3.93 17.13
CA TRP A 204 -13.77 5.21 16.53
C TRP A 204 -12.60 5.85 17.30
N ASN A 205 -11.60 6.36 16.57
CA ASN A 205 -10.39 6.98 17.11
C ASN A 205 -9.52 6.10 18.04
N LYS A 206 -9.73 4.79 18.08
CA LYS A 206 -8.78 3.86 18.73
C LYS A 206 -7.77 3.34 17.72
N LYS A 207 -6.53 3.17 18.19
CA LYS A 207 -5.44 2.61 17.40
C LYS A 207 -5.39 1.10 17.62
N THR A 208 -5.29 0.36 16.54
CA THR A 208 -5.00 -1.07 16.52
C THR A 208 -3.50 -1.33 16.48
N ILE A 209 -2.71 -0.36 16.00
CA ILE A 209 -1.25 -0.43 15.96
C ILE A 209 -0.63 0.82 16.60
N THR A 210 0.26 0.64 17.57
CA THR A 210 1.14 1.73 18.04
C THR A 210 2.61 1.39 17.89
N THR A 211 3.46 2.39 17.65
CA THR A 211 4.91 2.19 17.59
C THR A 211 5.50 2.02 18.99
N LYS A 212 6.55 1.21 19.11
CA LYS A 212 7.34 1.08 20.35
C LYS A 212 8.08 2.37 20.69
N ASP A 213 8.52 3.10 19.67
CA ASP A 213 9.05 4.46 19.79
C ASP A 213 7.90 5.46 19.53
N PRO A 214 7.36 6.15 20.56
CA PRO A 214 6.22 7.04 20.38
C PRO A 214 6.50 8.23 19.45
N SER A 215 7.76 8.65 19.31
CA SER A 215 8.13 9.74 18.39
C SER A 215 7.87 9.39 16.92
N LYS A 216 7.82 8.09 16.61
CA LYS A 216 7.55 7.54 15.28
C LYS A 216 6.07 7.21 15.03
N GLN A 217 5.17 7.49 15.97
CA GLN A 217 3.77 7.11 15.81
C GLN A 217 3.11 7.82 14.61
N LYS A 218 3.50 9.07 14.33
CA LYS A 218 2.97 9.86 13.21
C LYS A 218 3.17 9.18 11.86
N LEU A 219 4.17 8.30 11.73
CA LEU A 219 4.44 7.57 10.49
C LEU A 219 3.29 6.63 10.13
N LEU A 220 2.62 6.06 11.14
CA LEU A 220 1.47 5.17 11.00
C LEU A 220 0.12 5.89 11.08
N ASP A 221 0.08 7.13 11.55
CA ASP A 221 -1.17 7.90 11.69
C ASP A 221 -1.68 8.48 10.35
N ASN A 222 -0.97 8.21 9.25
CA ASN A 222 -1.40 8.53 7.90
C ASN A 222 -2.48 7.57 7.42
N PHE A 223 -3.74 7.97 7.60
CA PHE A 223 -4.90 7.23 7.13
C PHE A 223 -4.83 6.94 5.61
N GLY A 224 -4.32 5.76 5.25
CA GLY A 224 -4.24 5.21 3.89
C GLY A 224 -3.69 6.16 2.82
N ARG A 225 -2.60 6.90 3.11
CA ARG A 225 -1.93 7.73 2.09
C ARG A 225 -0.50 7.23 1.86
N ILE A 226 -0.37 6.39 0.84
CA ILE A 226 0.91 5.96 0.29
C ILE A 226 1.32 7.01 -0.73
N PHE A 227 2.40 7.75 -0.46
CA PHE A 227 2.91 8.78 -1.36
C PHE A 227 4.01 8.24 -2.29
N GLY A 228 4.54 7.05 -2.04
CA GLY A 228 5.56 6.41 -2.86
C GLY A 228 6.14 5.17 -2.19
N LEU A 229 7.06 4.51 -2.88
CA LEU A 229 7.93 3.50 -2.28
C LEU A 229 8.83 4.15 -1.23
N SER A 230 9.07 3.49 -0.11
CA SER A 230 10.12 3.87 0.83
C SER A 230 11.50 3.42 0.32
N GLY A 231 12.58 3.93 0.93
CA GLY A 231 13.93 3.45 0.64
C GLY A 231 14.09 1.96 0.94
N THR A 232 13.40 1.46 1.98
CA THR A 232 13.41 0.04 2.36
C THR A 232 12.60 -0.81 1.39
N ASP A 233 11.44 -0.35 0.90
CA ASP A 233 10.66 -1.03 -0.14
C ASP A 233 11.53 -1.24 -1.39
N VAL A 234 12.19 -0.17 -1.85
CA VAL A 234 13.11 -0.22 -2.99
C VAL A 234 14.26 -1.20 -2.74
N LYS A 235 14.88 -1.14 -1.56
CA LYS A 235 15.97 -2.06 -1.19
C LYS A 235 15.50 -3.52 -1.18
N GLN A 236 14.32 -3.79 -0.65
CA GLN A 236 13.77 -5.15 -0.59
C GLN A 236 13.44 -5.67 -1.99
N ILE A 237 12.77 -4.87 -2.82
CA ILE A 237 12.46 -5.24 -4.22
C ILE A 237 13.76 -5.49 -5.01
N ASN A 238 14.76 -4.62 -4.87
CA ASN A 238 16.04 -4.79 -5.57
C ASN A 238 16.78 -6.05 -5.12
N LYS A 239 16.69 -6.45 -3.84
CA LYS A 239 17.18 -7.75 -3.36
C LYS A 239 16.36 -8.91 -3.92
N MET A 240 15.04 -8.82 -3.93
CA MET A 240 14.16 -9.86 -4.48
C MET A 240 14.46 -10.15 -5.96
N TYR A 241 14.75 -9.11 -6.73
CA TYR A 241 14.96 -9.21 -8.19
C TYR A 241 16.42 -9.10 -8.62
N SER A 242 17.36 -9.09 -7.67
CA SER A 242 18.81 -9.01 -7.94
C SER A 242 19.20 -7.83 -8.86
N CYS A 243 18.58 -6.66 -8.63
CA CYS A 243 18.64 -5.51 -9.53
C CYS A 243 19.99 -4.77 -9.59
N GLY A 244 20.99 -5.18 -8.79
CA GLY A 244 22.12 -4.32 -8.43
C GLY A 244 21.69 -3.13 -7.57
N GLU A 245 22.63 -2.43 -6.94
CA GLU A 245 22.31 -1.22 -6.17
C GLU A 245 21.90 -0.07 -7.11
N LYS A 246 20.58 0.08 -7.31
CA LYS A 246 19.97 1.24 -7.99
C LYS A 246 19.27 2.14 -6.98
N ILE A 247 19.97 2.58 -5.95
CA ILE A 247 19.47 3.70 -5.15
C ILE A 247 19.96 4.97 -5.85
N PRO A 248 19.08 5.84 -6.40
CA PRO A 248 19.54 7.08 -7.01
C PRO A 248 20.35 7.87 -5.99
N SER A 249 21.61 8.15 -6.31
CA SER A 249 22.58 8.77 -5.41
C SER A 249 22.21 10.18 -4.97
N THR A 250 21.29 10.85 -5.68
CA THR A 250 20.58 12.04 -5.21
C THR A 250 19.34 12.23 -6.09
N LEU A 251 18.15 12.29 -5.49
CA LEU A 251 16.99 12.87 -6.16
C LEU A 251 17.17 14.40 -6.15
N LYS A 252 17.91 14.95 -7.10
CA LYS A 252 18.00 16.41 -7.25
C LYS A 252 16.73 16.90 -7.96
N PRO A 253 15.93 17.78 -7.37
CA PRO A 253 14.84 18.40 -8.11
C PRO A 253 15.43 19.39 -9.13
N THR A 254 15.40 19.03 -10.40
CA THR A 254 15.57 19.99 -11.49
C THR A 254 14.35 20.91 -11.48
N THR A 255 14.54 22.12 -10.95
CA THR A 255 13.57 23.22 -10.82
C THR A 255 12.35 22.96 -9.92
N CYS A 256 12.41 23.52 -8.72
CA CYS A 256 11.37 23.42 -7.70
C CYS A 256 10.31 24.52 -7.85
N THR A 257 9.33 24.32 -8.75
CA THR A 257 8.33 25.36 -9.09
C THR A 257 6.88 24.95 -8.80
N LYS A 258 6.60 23.66 -8.63
CA LYS A 258 5.25 23.14 -8.37
C LYS A 258 5.25 21.90 -7.46
N ASP A 259 4.09 21.61 -6.89
CA ASP A 259 3.78 20.33 -6.29
C ASP A 259 3.13 19.43 -7.35
N ASN A 260 3.43 18.14 -7.30
CA ASN A 260 2.94 17.12 -8.22
C ASN A 260 1.78 16.30 -7.62
N ASP A 261 1.41 16.53 -6.36
CA ASP A 261 0.27 15.88 -5.69
C ASP A 261 -0.57 16.92 -4.92
N TRP A 262 -1.89 16.78 -4.99
CA TRP A 262 -2.84 17.66 -4.29
C TRP A 262 -2.78 17.52 -2.76
N SER A 263 -2.27 16.40 -2.25
CA SER A 263 -2.06 16.12 -0.82
C SER A 263 -0.81 16.78 -0.24
N CYS A 264 0.03 17.43 -1.06
CA CYS A 264 1.30 18.00 -0.62
C CYS A 264 1.17 18.99 0.54
N GLN A 265 0.13 19.83 0.54
CA GLN A 265 -0.11 20.76 1.64
C GLN A 265 -0.40 20.02 2.96
N PHE A 266 -1.21 18.97 2.91
CA PHE A 266 -1.51 18.13 4.07
C PHE A 266 -0.24 17.48 4.58
N TRP A 267 0.53 16.82 3.70
CA TRP A 267 1.73 16.11 4.09
C TRP A 267 2.80 17.02 4.70
N THR A 268 2.97 18.19 4.10
CA THR A 268 3.88 19.24 4.58
C THR A 268 3.48 19.72 5.97
N ASN A 269 2.18 19.93 6.23
CA ASN A 269 1.68 20.33 7.55
C ASN A 269 1.86 19.24 8.63
N GLN A 270 1.91 17.97 8.23
CA GLN A 270 2.24 16.86 9.13
C GLN A 270 3.75 16.70 9.40
N GLY A 271 4.59 17.49 8.71
CA GLY A 271 6.05 17.48 8.91
C GLY A 271 6.80 16.49 8.01
N TYR A 272 6.16 15.93 6.98
CA TYR A 272 6.77 14.87 6.16
C TYR A 272 7.99 15.28 5.35
N CYS A 273 8.19 16.58 5.13
CA CYS A 273 9.40 17.08 4.49
C CYS A 273 10.66 16.81 5.33
N LEU A 274 10.53 16.61 6.65
CA LEU A 274 11.64 16.44 7.58
C LEU A 274 11.71 15.04 8.21
N SER A 275 10.68 14.21 8.03
CA SER A 275 10.60 12.89 8.65
C SER A 275 10.99 11.76 7.69
N GLY A 276 11.27 10.58 8.24
CA GLY A 276 11.76 9.43 7.47
C GLY A 276 13.25 9.50 7.15
N ASP A 277 13.74 8.53 6.39
CA ASP A 277 15.13 8.49 5.95
C ASP A 277 15.41 9.49 4.79
N LEU A 278 16.66 9.51 4.29
CA LEU A 278 17.06 10.41 3.21
C LEU A 278 16.27 10.21 1.92
N PHE A 279 15.95 8.95 1.58
CA PHE A 279 15.18 8.62 0.39
C PHE A 279 13.75 9.15 0.52
N GLN A 280 13.11 8.96 1.67
CA GLN A 280 11.75 9.43 1.95
C GLN A 280 11.68 10.95 1.87
N ARG A 281 12.63 11.65 2.50
CA ARG A 281 12.71 13.11 2.42
C ARG A 281 12.93 13.57 0.99
N ALA A 282 13.87 12.97 0.27
CA ALA A 282 14.17 13.34 -1.10
C ALA A 282 12.96 13.11 -2.03
N ARG A 283 12.17 12.07 -1.77
CA ARG A 283 10.92 11.82 -2.49
C ARG A 283 9.84 12.84 -2.15
N MET A 284 9.69 13.18 -0.88
CA MET A 284 8.78 14.23 -0.44
C MET A 284 9.16 15.60 -1.04
N HIS A 285 10.46 15.91 -1.13
CA HIS A 285 10.98 17.09 -1.82
C HIS A 285 10.80 17.04 -3.34
N GLU A 286 10.69 15.87 -3.95
CA GLU A 286 10.40 15.77 -5.37
C GLU A 286 8.91 15.96 -5.68
N MET A 287 8.04 15.27 -4.93
CA MET A 287 6.60 15.33 -5.17
C MET A 287 5.99 16.63 -4.66
N CYS A 288 6.44 17.10 -3.50
CA CYS A 288 5.91 18.28 -2.81
C CYS A 288 6.96 19.37 -2.75
N CYS A 289 7.68 19.55 -3.84
CA CYS A 289 8.83 20.43 -3.90
C CYS A 289 8.49 21.84 -3.42
N LYS A 290 7.40 22.43 -3.94
CA LYS A 290 6.99 23.78 -3.58
C LYS A 290 6.57 23.84 -2.12
N SER A 291 5.67 22.97 -1.69
CA SER A 291 5.18 22.95 -0.30
C SER A 291 6.31 22.72 0.72
N CYS A 292 7.24 21.81 0.43
CA CYS A 292 8.35 21.51 1.32
C CYS A 292 9.40 22.62 1.34
N LYS A 293 9.65 23.31 0.22
CA LYS A 293 10.57 24.46 0.17
C LYS A 293 10.18 25.53 1.20
N ASP A 294 8.89 25.80 1.36
CA ASP A 294 8.38 26.84 2.27
C ASP A 294 8.52 26.47 3.76
N LYS A 295 8.64 25.18 4.10
CA LYS A 295 8.83 24.71 5.49
C LYS A 295 10.29 24.46 5.86
N CYS A 296 11.12 24.18 4.87
CA CYS A 296 12.45 23.64 5.01
C CYS A 296 13.44 24.78 4.71
N GLY A 297 13.48 25.82 5.56
CA GLY A 297 14.17 27.10 5.30
C GLY A 297 15.67 27.03 4.97
N LYS A 298 16.28 25.83 5.04
CA LYS A 298 17.66 25.51 4.62
C LYS A 298 17.83 24.07 4.14
N CYS A 299 16.81 23.44 3.56
CA CYS A 299 17.01 22.10 2.99
C CYS A 299 17.78 22.27 1.70
N GLY A 300 19.11 22.15 1.80
CA GLY A 300 20.02 22.16 0.67
C GLY A 300 19.57 21.12 -0.33
N LEU A 301 19.04 21.60 -1.45
CA LEU A 301 18.71 20.83 -2.64
C LEU A 301 20.00 20.44 -3.39
#